data_AF-A0A7D8IXZ9-F1
#
_entry.id   AF-A0A7D8IXZ9-F1
#
_cell.length_a   1.000
_cell.length_b   1.000
_cell.length_c   1.000
_cell.angle_alpha   90.00
_cell.angle_beta   90.00
_cell.angle_gamma   90.00
#
_symmetry.space_group_name_H-M   'P 1'
#
loop_
_entity.id
_entity.type
_entity.pdbx_description
1 polymer ?
#
loop_
_entity_poly.entity_id
_entity_poly.type
_entity_poly.pdbx_seq_one_letter_code
_entity_poly.pdbx_strand_id
1 'polypeptide(L)'
;MDSLAIPANAKNKEGALKLINFLLRPDVAKEVAETIGYPTPNLAARKLLSPEVANDKSLYPDAQTISKGEWQNDVGDASAIYEEYYQKLKAGR
;
A
#
# COMPACT_ATOMS: atom_id res chain seq x y z
N MET A 1 1.62 -4.65 2.82
CA MET A 1 1.96 -3.27 2.37
C MET A 1 2.36 -3.36 0.92
N ASP A 2 1.81 -2.51 0.06
CA ASP A 2 2.18 -2.49 -1.35
C ASP A 2 3.31 -1.49 -1.61
N SER A 3 4.20 -1.81 -2.54
CA SER A 3 5.34 -0.98 -2.91
C SER A 3 5.66 -1.12 -4.40
N LEU A 4 6.14 -0.04 -5.00
CA LEU A 4 6.54 -0.04 -6.42
C LEU A 4 7.86 -0.83 -6.57
N ALA A 5 7.89 -1.78 -7.49
CA ALA A 5 9.06 -2.55 -7.85
C ALA A 5 9.24 -2.60 -9.37
N ILE A 6 10.49 -2.68 -9.84
CA ILE A 6 10.82 -2.84 -11.26
C ILE A 6 11.25 -4.29 -11.50
N PRO A 7 10.56 -5.05 -12.39
CA PRO A 7 10.99 -6.41 -12.74
C PRO A 7 12.43 -6.45 -13.26
N ALA A 8 13.18 -7.50 -12.90
CA ALA A 8 14.60 -7.62 -13.26
C ALA A 8 14.84 -7.54 -14.79
N ASN A 9 13.90 -8.09 -15.56
CA ASN A 9 13.91 -8.15 -17.03
C ASN A 9 13.10 -7.00 -17.70
N ALA A 10 12.78 -5.92 -16.99
CA ALA A 10 12.03 -4.81 -17.55
C ALA A 10 12.76 -4.19 -18.77
N LYS A 11 12.04 -4.09 -19.89
CA LYS A 11 12.58 -3.57 -21.17
C LYS A 11 12.73 -2.05 -21.20
N ASN A 12 11.99 -1.33 -20.36
CA ASN A 12 12.01 0.14 -20.28
C ASN A 12 12.19 0.61 -18.83
N LYS A 13 13.40 0.41 -18.28
CA LYS A 13 13.72 0.79 -16.90
C LYS A 13 13.68 2.31 -16.68
N GLU A 14 14.10 3.09 -17.67
CA GLU A 14 14.09 4.54 -17.58
C GLU A 14 12.66 5.09 -17.47
N GLY A 15 11.73 4.58 -18.30
CA GLY A 15 10.32 4.94 -18.22
C GLY A 15 9.70 4.56 -16.88
N ALA A 16 10.05 3.39 -16.34
CA ALA A 16 9.58 2.97 -15.01
C ALA A 16 10.06 3.90 -13.90
N LEU A 17 11.33 4.33 -13.92
CA LEU A 17 11.86 5.30 -12.95
C LEU A 17 11.17 6.66 -13.06
N LYS A 18 10.88 7.13 -14.29
CA LYS A 18 10.11 8.37 -14.50
C LYS A 18 8.69 8.25 -13.94
N LEU A 19 8.04 7.10 -14.11
CA LEU A 19 6.72 6.84 -13.55
C LEU A 19 6.75 6.80 -12.01
N ILE A 20 7.72 6.13 -11.41
CA ILE A 20 7.90 6.13 -9.96
C ILE A 20 8.08 7.56 -9.44
N ASN A 21 8.94 8.36 -10.08
CA ASN A 21 9.13 9.77 -9.71
C ASN A 21 7.83 10.59 -9.84
N PHE A 22 7.03 10.35 -10.87
CA PHE A 22 5.73 10.99 -11.04
C PHE A 22 4.76 10.65 -9.91
N LEU A 23 4.64 9.36 -9.56
CA LEU A 23 3.76 8.90 -8.47
C LEU A 23 4.23 9.38 -7.09
N LEU A 24 5.53 9.64 -6.91
CA LEU A 24 6.09 10.19 -5.68
C LEU A 24 5.91 11.71 -5.52
N ARG A 25 5.41 12.43 -6.54
CA ARG A 25 5.12 13.85 -6.36
C ARG A 25 3.96 14.05 -5.38
N PRO A 26 4.04 15.02 -4.44
CA PRO A 26 3.01 15.21 -3.43
C PRO A 26 1.61 15.53 -3.96
N ASP A 27 1.52 16.27 -5.07
CA ASP A 27 0.27 16.63 -5.72
C ASP A 27 -0.44 15.40 -6.32
N VAL A 28 0.31 14.54 -7.02
CA VAL A 28 -0.19 13.30 -7.61
C VAL A 28 -0.61 12.31 -6.52
N ALA A 29 0.24 12.14 -5.49
CA ALA A 29 -0.04 11.24 -4.38
C ALA A 29 -1.25 11.70 -3.53
N LYS A 30 -1.51 13.01 -3.46
CA LYS A 30 -2.72 13.57 -2.84
C LYS A 30 -3.95 13.27 -3.68
N GLU A 31 -3.91 13.57 -4.97
CA GLU A 31 -5.03 13.36 -5.91
C GLU A 31 -5.50 11.90 -5.90
N VAL A 32 -4.56 10.96 -5.99
CA VAL A 32 -4.91 9.53 -5.96
C VAL A 32 -5.51 9.14 -4.60
N ALA A 33 -4.92 9.56 -3.48
CA ALA A 33 -5.39 9.20 -2.14
C ALA A 33 -6.81 9.71 -1.85
N GLU A 34 -7.15 10.92 -2.28
CA GLU A 34 -8.51 11.47 -2.15
C GLU A 34 -9.52 10.76 -3.06
N THR A 35 -9.08 10.28 -4.22
CA THR A 35 -9.97 9.63 -5.20
C THR A 35 -10.28 8.18 -4.82
N ILE A 36 -9.27 7.41 -4.40
CA ILE A 36 -9.41 5.96 -4.16
C ILE A 36 -9.56 5.60 -2.68
N GLY A 37 -9.30 6.54 -1.77
CA GLY A 37 -9.47 6.37 -0.32
C GLY A 37 -8.36 5.57 0.36
N TYR A 38 -7.29 5.16 -0.34
CA TYR A 38 -6.17 4.48 0.31
C TYR A 38 -5.19 5.47 0.98
N PRO A 39 -4.69 5.17 2.19
CA PRO A 39 -3.71 5.99 2.88
C PRO A 39 -2.41 6.16 2.08
N THR A 40 -1.94 7.41 1.92
CA THR A 40 -0.65 7.67 1.28
C THR A 40 0.51 7.60 2.29
N PRO A 41 1.61 6.89 1.99
CA PRO A 41 2.83 6.94 2.81
C PRO A 41 3.66 8.21 2.56
N ASN A 42 3.29 9.05 1.59
CA ASN A 42 3.99 10.29 1.29
C ASN A 42 3.62 11.39 2.30
N LEU A 43 4.55 11.72 3.20
CA LEU A 43 4.34 12.72 4.25
C LEU A 43 4.04 14.13 3.74
N ALA A 44 4.57 14.50 2.57
CA ALA A 44 4.27 15.80 1.96
C ALA A 44 2.85 15.81 1.40
N ALA A 45 2.44 14.75 0.71
CA ALA A 45 1.06 14.61 0.21
C ALA A 45 0.05 14.60 1.36
N ARG A 46 0.36 13.92 2.47
CA ARG A 46 -0.49 13.86 3.65
C ARG A 46 -0.86 15.25 4.21
N LYS A 47 0.05 16.21 4.13
CA LYS A 47 -0.20 17.60 4.58
C LYS A 47 -1.12 18.37 3.64
N LEU A 48 -1.31 17.89 2.40
CA LEU A 48 -2.12 18.54 1.36
C LEU A 48 -3.54 17.97 1.26
N LEU A 49 -3.82 16.87 1.96
CA LEU A 49 -5.14 16.22 1.97
C LEU A 49 -6.20 17.13 2.61
N SER A 50 -7.44 16.97 2.15
CA SER A 50 -8.59 17.59 2.81
C SER A 50 -8.68 17.16 4.29
N PRO A 51 -9.17 18.03 5.20
CA PRO A 51 -9.34 17.67 6.61
C PRO A 51 -10.26 16.46 6.83
N GLU A 52 -11.21 16.24 5.94
CA GLU A 52 -12.14 15.11 6.00
C GLU A 52 -11.39 13.78 5.79
N VAL A 53 -10.56 13.69 4.76
CA VAL A 53 -9.75 12.49 4.47
C VAL A 53 -8.61 12.34 5.48
N ALA A 54 -7.92 13.44 5.83
CA ALA A 54 -6.73 13.39 6.69
C ALA A 54 -7.03 12.97 8.14
N ASN A 55 -8.25 13.25 8.63
CA ASN A 55 -8.68 12.95 9.99
C ASN A 55 -9.58 11.72 10.11
N ASP A 56 -9.97 11.09 8.99
CA ASP A 56 -10.70 9.83 9.02
C ASP A 56 -9.85 8.72 9.66
N LYS A 57 -10.30 8.22 10.81
CA LYS A 57 -9.61 7.18 11.59
C LYS A 57 -9.67 5.79 10.96
N SER A 58 -10.59 5.54 10.04
CA SER A 58 -10.63 4.30 9.27
C SER A 58 -9.50 4.23 8.24
N LEU A 59 -9.08 5.39 7.72
CA LEU A 59 -7.94 5.52 6.80
C LEU A 59 -6.63 5.74 7.57
N TYR A 60 -6.68 6.61 8.57
CA TYR A 60 -5.52 7.02 9.35
C TYR A 60 -5.75 6.78 10.85
N PRO A 61 -5.69 5.50 11.27
CA PRO A 61 -5.85 5.13 12.67
C PRO A 61 -4.77 5.77 13.54
N ASP A 62 -5.08 5.96 14.81
CA ASP A 62 -4.10 6.43 15.78
C ASP A 62 -3.06 5.34 16.13
N ALA A 63 -1.97 5.78 16.76
CA ALA A 63 -0.88 4.89 17.15
C ALA A 63 -1.33 3.78 18.11
N GLN A 64 -2.33 4.06 18.97
CA GLN A 64 -2.86 3.05 19.90
C GLN A 64 -3.58 1.94 19.15
N THR A 65 -4.38 2.28 18.15
CA THR A 65 -5.07 1.33 17.28
C THR A 65 -4.07 0.53 16.47
N ILE A 66 -3.08 1.18 15.86
CA ILE A 66 -2.01 0.48 15.10
C ILE A 66 -1.23 -0.49 16.00
N SER A 67 -0.93 -0.12 17.25
CA SER A 67 -0.19 -0.97 18.20
C SER A 67 -0.91 -2.24 18.62
N LYS A 68 -2.23 -2.29 18.44
CA LYS A 68 -3.07 -3.48 18.68
C LYS A 68 -3.20 -4.37 17.45
N GLY A 69 -2.79 -3.89 16.28
CA GLY A 69 -2.73 -4.66 15.04
C GLY A 69 -1.35 -5.25 14.81
N GLU A 70 -1.22 -6.00 13.72
CA GLU A 70 0.03 -6.57 13.27
C GLU A 70 0.20 -6.32 11.77
N TRP A 71 1.39 -5.90 11.36
CA TRP A 71 1.73 -5.82 9.95
C TRP A 71 2.02 -7.20 9.41
N GLN A 72 1.44 -7.53 8.27
CA GLN A 72 1.77 -8.74 7.54
C GLN A 72 3.22 -8.64 7.03
N ASN A 73 4.10 -9.43 7.63
CA ASN A 73 5.52 -9.54 7.29
C ASN A 73 5.78 -10.79 6.45
N ASP A 74 7.00 -10.91 5.93
CA ASP A 74 7.46 -12.15 5.29
C ASP A 74 7.45 -13.32 6.28
N VAL A 75 7.00 -14.49 5.80
CA VAL A 75 6.92 -15.75 6.54
C VAL A 75 7.83 -16.83 5.96
N GLY A 76 8.59 -16.53 4.90
CA GLY A 76 9.47 -17.47 4.21
C GLY A 76 8.72 -18.69 3.66
N ASP A 77 9.30 -19.87 3.86
CA ASP A 77 8.76 -21.15 3.35
C ASP A 77 7.40 -21.53 3.95
N ALA A 78 7.01 -20.92 5.08
CA ALA A 78 5.69 -21.13 5.67
C ALA A 78 4.55 -20.60 4.78
N SER A 79 4.84 -19.74 3.80
CA SER A 79 3.85 -19.23 2.82
C SER A 79 3.10 -20.37 2.13
N ALA A 80 3.79 -21.45 1.75
CA ALA A 80 3.17 -22.62 1.11
C ALA A 80 2.07 -23.26 1.99
N ILE A 81 2.26 -23.29 3.32
CA ILE A 81 1.27 -23.83 4.26
C ILE A 81 0.02 -22.93 4.26
N TYR A 82 0.19 -21.61 4.41
CA TYR A 82 -0.92 -20.66 4.41
C TYR A 82 -1.71 -20.72 3.11
N GLU A 83 -1.02 -20.76 1.98
CA GLU A 83 -1.64 -20.82 0.65
C GLU A 83 -2.41 -22.12 0.44
N GLU A 84 -1.82 -23.27 0.75
CA GLU A 84 -2.46 -24.59 0.56
C GLU A 84 -3.77 -24.69 1.35
N TYR A 85 -3.72 -24.37 2.64
CA TYR A 85 -4.91 -24.46 3.49
C TYR A 85 -5.98 -23.43 3.10
N TYR A 86 -5.59 -22.26 2.63
CA TYR A 86 -6.54 -21.28 2.12
C TYR A 86 -7.25 -21.76 0.85
N GLN A 87 -6.54 -22.41 -0.09
CA GLN A 87 -7.19 -22.99 -1.27
C GLN A 87 -8.16 -24.12 -0.90
N LYS A 88 -7.78 -25.01 0.03
CA LYS A 88 -8.70 -26.04 0.55
C LYS A 88 -9.95 -25.42 1.18
N LEU A 89 -9.78 -24.36 1.96
CA LEU A 89 -10.90 -23.62 2.55
C LEU A 89 -11.85 -23.04 1.48
N LYS A 90 -11.30 -22.48 0.40
CA LYS A 90 -12.10 -21.94 -0.72
C LYS A 90 -12.81 -23.02 -1.55
N ALA A 91 -12.18 -24.18 -1.73
CA ALA A 91 -12.71 -25.28 -2.54
C ALA A 91 -13.87 -26.05 -1.85
N GLY A 92 -14.02 -25.92 -0.53
CA GLY A 92 -15.11 -26.53 0.23
C GLY A 92 -16.46 -25.81 0.15
N ARG A 93 -16.62 -24.88 -0.81
CA ARG A 93 -17.88 -24.17 -1.10
C ARG A 93 -18.43 -24.57 -2.45
#